data_AF-A0A6S7K420-F1
#
_entry.id   AF-A0A6S7K420-F1
#
_cell.length_a   1.000
_cell.length_b   1.000
_cell.length_c   1.000
_cell.angle_alpha   90.00
_cell.angle_beta   90.00
_cell.angle_gamma   90.00
#
_symmetry.space_group_name_H-M   'P 1'
#
loop_
_entity.id
_entity.type
_entity.pdbx_description
1 polymer ?
#
loop_
_entity_poly.entity_id
_entity_poly.type
_entity_poly.pdbx_seq_one_letter_code
_entity_poly.pdbx_strand_id
1 'polypeptide(L)'
;LICDAVLAAAGKLHQSLYENDEFQLDIPFIHFTYSLIQARLVNFSELVHAVPDMVQTILKKRDQLDVGEMILDVVALECCLQQLEPKPRDLENADNRLIWCNRVQCIFPIIQVMEGLIPRPSQQQIGNGDNEARFPARIFGERSTHYLQNCRTTWIRLDVVRMFIEHTCPPGQSTHPADAKNAFLLSK
;
A
#
# COMPACT_ATOMS: atom_id res chain seq x y z
N LEU A 1 8.83 4.67 -13.76
CA LEU A 1 8.25 4.27 -12.45
C LEU A 1 9.25 4.43 -11.32
N ILE A 2 10.26 3.57 -11.16
CA ILE A 2 11.21 3.67 -10.03
C ILE A 2 12.02 4.97 -10.06
N CYS A 3 12.61 5.34 -11.20
CA CYS A 3 13.33 6.61 -11.34
C CYS A 3 12.42 7.80 -11.02
N ASP A 4 11.20 7.83 -11.57
CA ASP A 4 10.21 8.87 -11.29
C ASP A 4 9.88 8.97 -9.79
N ALA A 5 9.75 7.82 -9.10
CA ALA A 5 9.51 7.77 -7.66
C ALA A 5 10.69 8.31 -6.84
N VAL A 6 11.93 7.97 -7.23
CA VAL A 6 13.15 8.51 -6.61
C VAL A 6 13.24 10.03 -6.82
N LEU A 7 12.94 10.52 -8.03
CA LEU A 7 12.94 11.94 -8.36
C LEU A 7 11.88 12.70 -7.55
N ALA A 8 10.67 12.17 -7.45
CA ALA A 8 9.59 12.77 -6.67
C ALA A 8 9.94 12.82 -5.17
N ALA A 9 10.56 11.76 -4.64
CA ALA A 9 11.07 11.76 -3.27
C ALA A 9 12.18 12.79 -3.06
N ALA A 10 13.15 12.84 -3.98
CA ALA A 10 14.28 13.78 -3.91
C ALA A 10 13.80 15.23 -3.94
N GLY A 11 12.88 15.57 -4.85
CA GLY A 11 12.32 16.91 -4.96
C GLY A 11 11.61 17.34 -3.67
N LYS A 12 10.78 16.46 -3.09
CA LYS A 12 10.08 16.74 -1.83
C LYS A 12 11.06 16.85 -0.64
N LEU A 13 12.06 15.98 -0.59
CA LEU A 13 13.09 16.02 0.45
C LEU A 13 13.92 17.29 0.38
N HIS A 14 14.30 17.72 -0.83
CA HIS A 14 15.03 18.96 -1.05
C HIS A 14 14.20 20.17 -0.61
N GLN A 15 12.94 20.28 -1.04
CA GLN A 15 12.03 21.35 -0.58
C GLN A 15 11.94 21.42 0.94
N SER A 16 11.96 20.27 1.62
CA SER A 16 11.90 20.19 3.08
C SER A 16 13.23 20.48 3.80
N LEU A 17 14.36 20.41 3.11
CA LEU A 17 15.69 20.65 3.69
C LEU A 17 16.24 22.04 3.35
N TYR A 18 15.95 22.52 2.15
CA TYR A 18 16.54 23.71 1.55
C TYR A 18 15.45 24.58 0.92
N GLU A 19 14.55 25.10 1.76
CA GLU A 19 13.30 25.80 1.37
C GLU A 19 13.45 26.86 0.26
N ASN A 20 14.66 27.41 0.03
CA ASN A 20 14.92 28.48 -0.94
C ASN A 20 16.08 28.18 -1.91
N ASP A 21 16.67 26.98 -1.87
CA ASP A 21 17.78 26.65 -2.79
C ASP A 21 17.24 26.06 -4.10
N GLU A 22 17.98 26.29 -5.19
CA GLU A 22 17.67 25.64 -6.46
C GLU A 22 17.85 24.12 -6.32
N PHE A 23 16.86 23.35 -6.76
CA PHE A 23 16.92 21.89 -6.69
C PHE A 23 18.07 21.37 -7.55
N GLN A 24 19.15 20.95 -6.90
CA GLN A 24 20.27 20.27 -7.54
C GLN A 24 20.24 18.79 -7.21
N LEU A 25 20.04 17.97 -8.24
CA LEU A 25 20.11 16.53 -8.12
C LEU A 25 21.53 16.06 -8.46
N ASP A 26 22.30 15.71 -7.43
CA ASP A 26 23.61 15.08 -7.59
C ASP A 26 23.59 13.61 -7.14
N ILE A 27 24.67 12.89 -7.47
CA ILE A 27 24.80 11.47 -7.13
C ILE A 27 24.69 11.24 -5.61
N PRO A 28 25.41 11.98 -4.74
CA PRO A 28 25.24 11.86 -3.29
C PRO A 28 23.79 12.00 -2.81
N PHE A 29 23.06 12.99 -3.32
CA PHE A 29 21.68 13.24 -2.91
C PHE A 29 20.72 12.17 -3.42
N ILE A 30 20.96 11.59 -4.60
CA ILE A 30 20.22 10.40 -5.07
C ILE A 30 20.44 9.23 -4.11
N HIS A 31 21.68 8.94 -3.72
CA HIS A 31 21.98 7.84 -2.79
C HIS A 31 21.35 8.07 -1.41
N PHE A 32 21.42 9.29 -0.91
CA PHE A 32 20.77 9.68 0.35
C PHE A 32 19.25 9.56 0.26
N THR A 33 18.63 10.03 -0.82
CA THR A 33 17.19 9.87 -1.04
C THR A 33 16.82 8.39 -1.08
N TYR A 34 17.57 7.59 -1.84
CA TYR A 34 17.31 6.16 -1.99
C TYR A 34 17.38 5.43 -0.64
N SER A 35 18.36 5.73 0.22
CA SER A 35 18.46 5.07 1.53
C SER A 35 17.25 5.34 2.42
N LEU A 36 16.59 6.49 2.27
CA LEU A 36 15.36 6.83 2.99
C LEU A 36 14.13 6.12 2.42
N ILE A 37 14.04 5.94 1.09
CA ILE A 37 12.86 5.33 0.44
C ILE A 37 13.02 3.86 0.09
N GLN A 38 14.17 3.25 0.37
CA GLN A 38 14.47 1.87 -0.01
C GLN A 38 13.38 0.90 0.46
N ALA A 39 12.94 1.02 1.71
CA ALA A 39 11.89 0.16 2.25
C ALA A 39 10.55 0.30 1.49
N ARG A 40 10.20 1.51 1.05
CA ARG A 40 9.00 1.78 0.23
C ARG A 40 9.13 1.17 -1.17
N LEU A 41 10.31 1.25 -1.77
CA LEU A 41 10.57 0.63 -3.08
C LEU A 41 10.60 -0.90 -3.02
N VAL A 42 11.13 -1.48 -1.94
CA VAL A 42 11.05 -2.92 -1.68
C VAL A 42 9.59 -3.33 -1.52
N ASN A 43 8.80 -2.60 -0.74
CA ASN A 43 7.37 -2.87 -0.59
C ASN A 43 6.62 -2.84 -1.93
N PHE A 44 6.92 -1.86 -2.79
CA PHE A 44 6.40 -1.81 -4.16
C PHE A 44 6.79 -3.07 -4.97
N SER A 45 8.05 -3.48 -4.91
CA SER A 45 8.52 -4.69 -5.58
C SER A 45 7.73 -5.92 -5.13
N GLU A 46 7.52 -6.10 -3.83
CA GLU A 46 6.73 -7.22 -3.29
C GLU A 46 5.29 -7.21 -3.83
N LEU A 47 4.63 -6.03 -3.90
CA LEU A 47 3.29 -5.91 -4.47
C LEU A 47 3.24 -6.31 -5.95
N VAL A 48 4.26 -5.94 -6.72
CA VAL A 48 4.37 -6.31 -8.15
C VAL A 48 4.56 -7.82 -8.32
N HIS A 49 5.32 -8.47 -7.44
CA HIS A 49 5.50 -9.92 -7.51
C HIS A 49 4.25 -10.70 -7.08
N ALA A 50 3.50 -10.16 -6.12
CA ALA A 50 2.32 -10.83 -5.58
C ALA A 50 1.07 -10.69 -6.46
N VAL A 51 0.98 -9.64 -7.29
CA VAL A 51 -0.20 -9.37 -8.12
C VAL A 51 0.16 -9.34 -9.62
N PRO A 52 -0.43 -10.24 -10.43
CA PRO A 52 -0.23 -10.23 -11.89
C PRO A 52 -0.63 -8.89 -12.52
N ASP A 53 0.06 -8.52 -13.60
CA ASP A 53 -0.21 -7.31 -14.39
C ASP A 53 -0.20 -5.97 -13.62
N MET A 54 0.41 -5.95 -12.44
CA MET A 54 0.49 -4.76 -11.58
C MET A 54 1.17 -3.59 -12.31
N VAL A 55 2.30 -3.86 -12.98
CA VAL A 55 3.07 -2.83 -13.69
C VAL A 55 2.22 -2.19 -14.79
N GLN A 56 1.50 -2.99 -15.57
CA GLN A 56 0.60 -2.53 -16.64
C GLN A 56 -0.54 -1.69 -16.07
N THR A 57 -1.10 -2.10 -14.93
CA THR A 57 -2.15 -1.35 -14.23
C THR A 57 -1.66 0.02 -13.78
N ILE A 58 -0.44 0.09 -13.23
CA ILE A 58 0.17 1.34 -12.77
C ILE A 58 0.55 2.25 -13.94
N LEU A 59 1.05 1.68 -15.05
CA LEU A 59 1.37 2.46 -16.25
C LEU A 59 0.15 3.17 -16.82
N LYS A 60 -1.05 2.57 -16.72
CA LYS A 60 -2.32 3.23 -17.10
C LYS A 60 -2.69 4.39 -16.17
N LYS A 61 -2.12 4.44 -14.97
CA LYS A 61 -2.31 5.48 -13.96
C LYS A 61 -1.11 6.43 -13.88
N ARG A 62 -0.21 6.44 -14.87
CA ARG A 62 1.05 7.21 -14.81
C ARG A 62 0.82 8.69 -14.53
N ASP A 63 -0.20 9.29 -15.12
CA ASP A 63 -0.54 10.70 -14.91
C ASP A 63 -0.95 11.00 -13.47
N GLN A 64 -1.47 10.01 -12.74
CA GLN A 64 -1.82 10.14 -11.32
C GLN A 64 -0.59 10.10 -10.41
N LEU A 65 0.58 9.67 -10.91
CA LEU A 65 1.82 9.57 -10.15
C LEU A 65 2.64 10.86 -10.19
N ASP A 66 2.39 11.75 -11.15
CA ASP A 66 3.10 13.03 -11.28
C ASP A 66 2.48 14.09 -10.35
N VAL A 67 2.83 13.96 -9.07
CA VAL A 67 2.17 14.71 -7.98
C VAL A 67 3.15 15.44 -7.07
N GLY A 68 4.43 15.47 -7.42
CA GLY A 68 5.50 16.04 -6.59
C GLY A 68 5.75 15.27 -5.29
N GLU A 69 5.30 14.01 -5.21
CA GLU A 69 5.46 13.14 -4.05
C GLU A 69 5.60 11.69 -4.50
N MET A 70 6.46 10.93 -3.81
CA MET A 70 6.54 9.48 -4.03
C MET A 70 5.26 8.81 -3.51
N ILE A 71 4.41 8.38 -4.44
CA ILE A 71 3.17 7.63 -4.17
C ILE A 71 3.09 6.27 -4.88
N LEU A 72 4.18 5.82 -5.49
CA LEU A 72 4.19 4.62 -6.34
C LEU A 72 3.73 3.34 -5.61
N ASP A 73 4.30 3.09 -4.44
CA ASP A 73 4.01 1.94 -3.57
C ASP A 73 2.58 1.98 -3.01
N VAL A 74 2.08 3.15 -2.62
CA VAL A 74 0.72 3.30 -2.06
C VAL A 74 -0.36 3.22 -3.14
N VAL A 75 -0.10 3.71 -4.36
CA VAL A 75 -0.99 3.52 -5.51
C VAL A 75 -0.99 2.06 -5.95
N ALA A 76 0.17 1.39 -5.91
CA ALA A 76 0.24 -0.06 -6.15
C ALA A 76 -0.61 -0.82 -5.12
N LEU A 77 -0.50 -0.47 -3.84
CA LEU A 77 -1.33 -1.08 -2.79
C LEU A 77 -2.83 -0.84 -3.05
N GLU A 78 -3.22 0.38 -3.39
CA GLU A 78 -4.61 0.69 -3.74
C GLU A 78 -5.11 -0.21 -4.88
N CYS A 79 -4.30 -0.36 -5.94
CA CYS A 79 -4.63 -1.24 -7.05
C CYS A 79 -4.73 -2.71 -6.61
N CYS A 80 -3.83 -3.20 -5.75
CA CYS A 80 -3.91 -4.55 -5.18
C CYS A 80 -5.23 -4.76 -4.45
N LEU A 81 -5.60 -3.82 -3.58
CA LEU A 81 -6.82 -3.91 -2.77
C LEU A 81 -8.08 -3.86 -3.62
N GLN A 82 -8.12 -3.00 -4.65
CA GLN A 82 -9.22 -2.95 -5.62
C GLN A 82 -9.37 -4.28 -6.38
N GLN A 83 -8.27 -4.94 -6.73
CA GLN A 83 -8.30 -6.25 -7.40
C GLN A 83 -8.70 -7.40 -6.46
N LEU A 84 -8.46 -7.24 -5.16
CA LEU A 84 -8.84 -8.19 -4.11
C LEU A 84 -10.30 -8.07 -3.68
N GLU A 85 -11.03 -7.03 -4.08
CA GLU A 85 -12.46 -6.96 -3.80
C GLU A 85 -13.18 -8.22 -4.32
N PRO A 86 -13.91 -8.93 -3.44
CA PRO A 86 -14.52 -10.20 -3.81
C PRO A 86 -15.62 -9.98 -4.84
N LYS A 87 -15.55 -10.73 -5.94
CA LYS A 87 -16.62 -10.82 -6.94
C LYS A 87 -17.59 -11.93 -6.54
N PRO A 88 -18.85 -11.91 -7.00
CA PRO A 88 -19.82 -12.97 -6.68
C PRO A 88 -19.28 -14.39 -6.97
N ARG A 89 -18.56 -14.55 -8.09
CA ARG A 89 -17.90 -15.80 -8.48
C ARG A 89 -16.85 -16.27 -7.47
N ASP A 90 -16.17 -15.35 -6.80
CA ASP A 90 -15.10 -15.68 -5.86
C ASP A 90 -15.69 -16.30 -4.58
N LEU A 91 -16.99 -16.09 -4.32
CA LEU A 91 -17.68 -16.55 -3.11
C LEU A 91 -18.63 -17.74 -3.35
N GLU A 92 -18.80 -18.14 -4.61
CA GLU A 92 -19.82 -19.08 -5.07
C GLU A 92 -19.65 -20.50 -4.50
N ASN A 93 -18.43 -21.01 -4.46
CA ASN A 93 -18.12 -22.36 -3.97
C ASN A 93 -16.91 -22.35 -3.02
N ALA A 94 -16.68 -23.48 -2.36
CA ALA A 94 -15.63 -23.61 -1.34
C ALA A 94 -14.22 -23.39 -1.91
N ASP A 95 -13.94 -23.89 -3.11
CA ASP A 95 -12.63 -23.77 -3.74
C ASP A 95 -12.34 -22.31 -4.13
N ASN A 96 -13.32 -21.62 -4.72
CA ASN A 96 -13.20 -20.21 -5.08
C ASN A 96 -12.96 -19.32 -3.86
N ARG A 97 -13.69 -19.60 -2.76
CA ARG A 97 -13.50 -18.88 -1.49
C ARG A 97 -12.11 -19.09 -0.92
N LEU A 98 -11.63 -20.33 -0.93
CA LEU A 98 -10.27 -20.66 -0.47
C LEU A 98 -9.22 -19.94 -1.32
N ILE A 99 -9.35 -19.96 -2.65
CA ILE A 99 -8.45 -19.25 -3.57
C ILE A 99 -8.47 -17.74 -3.26
N TRP A 100 -9.64 -17.15 -3.04
CA TRP A 100 -9.75 -15.74 -2.69
C TRP A 100 -9.11 -15.43 -1.33
N CYS A 101 -9.37 -16.22 -0.29
CA CYS A 101 -8.74 -16.06 1.02
C CYS A 101 -7.22 -16.14 0.93
N ASN A 102 -6.69 -17.11 0.17
CA ASN A 102 -5.25 -17.26 -0.04
C ASN A 102 -4.65 -16.01 -0.72
N ARG A 103 -5.33 -15.44 -1.72
CA ARG A 103 -4.89 -14.18 -2.35
C ARG A 103 -4.83 -13.02 -1.36
N VAL A 104 -5.83 -12.89 -0.49
CA VAL A 104 -5.84 -11.86 0.57
C VAL A 104 -4.69 -12.07 1.54
N GLN A 105 -4.46 -13.32 1.99
CA GLN A 105 -3.36 -13.67 2.89
C GLN A 105 -1.99 -13.42 2.27
N CYS A 106 -1.79 -13.65 0.97
CA CYS A 106 -0.52 -13.37 0.29
C CYS A 106 -0.08 -11.90 0.38
N ILE A 107 -1.03 -10.97 0.38
CA ILE A 107 -0.72 -9.53 0.43
C ILE A 107 -0.57 -9.02 1.87
N PHE A 108 -1.07 -9.76 2.86
CA PHE A 108 -1.12 -9.33 4.26
C PHE A 108 0.26 -8.98 4.85
N PRO A 109 1.33 -9.78 4.69
CA PRO A 109 2.65 -9.42 5.20
C PRO A 109 3.19 -8.11 4.61
N ILE A 110 2.89 -7.84 3.34
CA ILE A 110 3.33 -6.63 2.63
C ILE A 110 2.63 -5.40 3.23
N ILE A 111 1.33 -5.50 3.52
CA ILE A 111 0.58 -4.44 4.19
C ILE A 111 1.13 -4.15 5.58
N GLN A 112 1.46 -5.19 6.37
CA GLN A 112 2.03 -5.02 7.71
C GLN A 112 3.38 -4.29 7.68
N VAL A 113 4.24 -4.60 6.72
CA VAL A 113 5.49 -3.86 6.51
C VAL A 113 5.17 -2.39 6.20
N MET A 114 4.26 -2.13 5.28
CA MET A 114 3.86 -0.77 4.91
C MET A 114 3.28 0.02 6.09
N GLU A 115 2.41 -0.58 6.91
CA GLU A 115 1.88 0.05 8.13
C GLU A 115 2.99 0.36 9.15
N GLY A 116 4.00 -0.50 9.24
CA GLY A 116 5.18 -0.28 10.08
C GLY A 116 6.05 0.89 9.63
N LEU A 117 6.02 1.25 8.34
CA LEU A 117 6.74 2.40 7.80
C LEU A 117 6.03 3.73 8.05
N ILE A 118 4.72 3.71 8.36
CA ILE A 118 3.95 4.93 8.61
C ILE A 118 4.38 5.52 9.97
N PRO A 119 4.84 6.78 10.00
CA PRO A 119 5.22 7.44 11.26
C PRO A 119 4.04 7.50 12.22
N ARG A 120 4.23 7.08 13.46
CA ARG A 120 3.18 7.20 14.48
C ARG A 120 3.02 8.68 14.87
N PRO A 121 1.80 9.14 15.22
CA PRO A 121 1.57 10.52 15.66
C PRO A 121 2.48 10.95 16.84
N SER A 122 2.84 10.02 17.72
CA SER A 122 3.79 10.27 18.82
C SER A 122 5.23 10.49 18.37
N GLN A 123 5.62 9.98 17.19
CA GLN A 123 6.93 10.21 16.57
C GLN A 123 6.98 11.50 15.76
N GLN A 124 5.82 12.07 15.40
CA GLN A 124 5.73 13.36 14.72
C GLN A 124 5.89 14.55 15.69
N GLN A 125 5.67 14.35 17.00
CA GLN A 125 5.71 15.42 18.02
C GLN A 125 7.00 15.48 18.85
N ILE A 126 7.87 14.45 18.82
CA ILE A 126 9.10 14.44 19.61
C ILE A 126 10.27 14.80 18.69
N GLY A 127 10.77 16.03 18.80
CA GLY A 127 11.96 16.41 18.02
C GLY A 127 12.42 17.86 18.13
N ASN A 128 12.53 18.41 19.33
CA ASN A 128 13.56 19.40 19.62
C ASN A 128 14.90 18.64 19.77
N GLY A 129 15.55 18.20 18.68
CA GLY A 129 16.89 17.61 18.80
C GLY A 129 17.40 16.82 17.62
N ASP A 130 16.69 15.78 17.17
CA ASP A 130 17.33 14.78 16.31
C ASP A 130 16.79 14.83 14.88
N ASN A 131 17.68 15.19 13.94
CA ASN A 131 17.38 15.24 12.51
C ASN A 131 16.82 13.91 11.98
N GLU A 132 17.22 12.77 12.57
CA GLU A 132 16.80 11.42 12.17
C GLU A 132 15.30 11.15 12.34
N ALA A 133 14.64 11.68 13.39
CA ALA A 133 13.20 11.48 13.59
C ALA A 133 12.34 12.29 12.60
N ARG A 134 12.90 13.35 11.99
CA ARG A 134 12.20 14.14 10.96
C ARG A 134 12.15 13.45 9.61
N PHE A 135 13.14 12.64 9.25
CA PHE A 135 13.18 12.03 7.93
C PHE A 135 12.04 11.03 7.67
N PRO A 136 11.65 10.13 8.60
CA PRO A 136 10.49 9.25 8.47
C PRO A 136 9.16 10.01 8.27
N ALA A 137 8.99 11.15 8.94
CA ALA A 137 7.84 12.02 8.72
C ALA A 137 7.85 12.71 7.35
N ARG A 138 9.02 12.83 6.71
CA ARG A 138 9.20 13.50 5.41
C ARG A 138 9.09 12.56 4.21
N ILE A 139 9.27 11.25 4.40
CA ILE A 139 9.14 10.27 3.31
C ILE A 139 7.68 9.97 2.94
N PHE A 140 6.72 10.12 3.86
CA PHE A 140 5.30 10.09 3.55
C PHE A 140 4.73 11.51 3.63
N GLY A 141 4.28 12.04 2.51
CA GLY A 141 3.57 13.31 2.49
C GLY A 141 2.06 13.16 2.62
N GLU A 142 1.37 14.27 2.45
CA GLU A 142 -0.09 14.34 2.56
C GLU A 142 -0.80 13.40 1.56
N ARG A 143 -0.32 13.33 0.30
CA ARG A 143 -0.96 12.49 -0.71
C ARG A 143 -0.80 11.01 -0.41
N SER A 144 0.40 10.56 -0.08
CA SER A 144 0.63 9.16 0.30
C SER A 144 -0.14 8.79 1.57
N THR A 145 -0.23 9.69 2.54
CA THR A 145 -1.02 9.49 3.76
C THR A 145 -2.51 9.34 3.44
N HIS A 146 -3.06 10.17 2.56
CA HIS A 146 -4.46 10.05 2.13
C HIS A 146 -4.73 8.70 1.45
N TYR A 147 -3.88 8.27 0.51
CA TYR A 147 -4.01 6.95 -0.11
C TYR A 147 -3.94 5.82 0.91
N LEU A 148 -3.00 5.89 1.86
CA LEU A 148 -2.86 4.88 2.91
C LEU A 148 -4.10 4.79 3.81
N GLN A 149 -4.75 5.91 4.13
CA GLN A 149 -6.00 5.90 4.88
C GLN A 149 -7.13 5.18 4.12
N ASN A 150 -7.26 5.43 2.82
CA ASN A 150 -8.25 4.75 1.99
C ASN A 150 -7.94 3.25 1.88
N CYS A 151 -6.66 2.91 1.66
CA CYS A 151 -6.18 1.52 1.67
C CYS A 151 -6.46 0.83 3.00
N ARG A 152 -6.33 1.55 4.12
CA ARG A 152 -6.61 1.03 5.47
C ARG A 152 -8.03 0.53 5.62
N THR A 153 -9.00 1.37 5.27
CA THR A 153 -10.42 0.99 5.34
C THR A 153 -10.72 -0.21 4.45
N THR A 154 -10.20 -0.23 3.22
CA THR A 154 -10.41 -1.34 2.30
C THR A 154 -9.79 -2.64 2.81
N TRP A 155 -8.55 -2.62 3.32
CA TRP A 155 -7.91 -3.85 3.79
C TRP A 155 -8.63 -4.43 5.01
N ILE A 156 -9.05 -3.58 5.96
CA ILE A 156 -9.79 -4.04 7.15
C ILE A 156 -11.06 -4.76 6.72
N ARG A 157 -11.79 -4.18 5.75
CA ARG A 157 -12.99 -4.80 5.18
C ARG A 157 -12.69 -6.16 4.54
N LEU A 158 -11.62 -6.27 3.75
CA LEU A 158 -11.21 -7.53 3.13
C LEU A 158 -10.82 -8.59 4.16
N ASP A 159 -10.10 -8.20 5.21
CA ASP A 159 -9.69 -9.11 6.28
C ASP A 159 -10.88 -9.62 7.09
N VAL A 160 -11.85 -8.74 7.39
CA VAL A 160 -13.11 -9.14 8.04
C VAL A 160 -13.87 -10.17 7.18
N VAL A 161 -13.98 -9.95 5.87
CA VAL A 161 -14.64 -10.90 4.95
C VAL A 161 -13.88 -12.23 4.91
N ARG A 162 -12.55 -12.20 4.85
CA ARG A 162 -11.69 -13.39 4.91
C ARG A 162 -11.92 -14.18 6.19
N MET A 163 -11.83 -13.52 7.36
CA MET A 163 -12.09 -14.16 8.64
C MET A 163 -13.51 -14.74 8.70
N PHE A 164 -14.52 -14.00 8.22
CA PHE A 164 -15.89 -14.49 8.17
C PHE A 164 -15.99 -15.78 7.34
N ILE A 165 -15.40 -15.82 6.15
CA ILE A 165 -15.38 -17.01 5.29
C ILE A 165 -14.66 -18.18 5.96
N GLU A 166 -13.50 -17.96 6.55
CA GLU A 166 -12.70 -18.99 7.22
C GLU A 166 -13.47 -19.65 8.38
N HIS A 167 -14.31 -18.88 9.08
CA HIS A 167 -15.05 -19.36 10.24
C HIS A 167 -16.46 -19.88 9.93
N THR A 168 -17.15 -19.35 8.93
CA THR A 168 -18.56 -19.70 8.61
C THR A 168 -18.69 -20.59 7.38
N CYS A 169 -17.69 -20.59 6.49
CA CYS A 169 -17.72 -21.31 5.23
C CYS A 169 -16.50 -22.26 5.07
N PRO A 170 -16.17 -23.10 6.07
CA PRO A 170 -14.92 -23.84 6.07
C PRO A 170 -14.80 -24.86 4.93
N PRO A 171 -13.57 -25.17 4.47
CA PRO A 171 -13.34 -26.15 3.42
C PRO A 171 -13.89 -27.54 3.81
N GLY A 172 -14.56 -28.20 2.87
CA GLY A 172 -15.07 -29.57 3.07
C GLY A 172 -16.37 -29.69 3.89
N GLN A 173 -17.01 -28.58 4.29
CA GLN A 173 -18.30 -28.59 4.99
C GLN A 173 -19.39 -27.92 4.16
N SER A 174 -20.66 -28.29 4.39
CA SER A 174 -21.80 -27.65 3.73
C SER A 174 -21.94 -26.21 4.22
N THR A 175 -21.75 -25.25 3.34
CA THR A 175 -21.95 -23.83 3.64
C THR A 175 -23.43 -23.48 3.49
N HIS A 176 -24.00 -22.77 4.47
CA HIS A 176 -25.37 -22.28 4.33
C HIS A 176 -25.39 -21.16 3.28
N PRO A 177 -26.32 -21.15 2.30
CA PRO A 177 -26.35 -20.15 1.22
C PRO A 177 -26.43 -18.70 1.72
N ALA A 178 -27.00 -18.47 2.91
CA ALA A 178 -27.03 -17.14 3.52
C ALA A 178 -25.63 -16.64 3.94
N ASP A 179 -24.69 -17.52 4.30
CA ASP A 179 -23.37 -17.12 4.77
C ASP A 179 -22.52 -16.58 3.62
N ALA A 180 -22.55 -17.24 2.45
CA ALA A 180 -21.90 -16.72 1.25
C ALA A 180 -22.47 -15.36 0.81
N LYS A 181 -23.79 -15.17 0.94
CA LYS A 181 -24.44 -13.89 0.68
C LYS A 181 -24.03 -12.82 1.69
N ASN A 182 -23.95 -13.16 2.97
CA ASN A 182 -23.52 -12.25 4.03
C ASN A 182 -22.06 -11.84 3.88
N ALA A 183 -21.17 -12.76 3.50
CA ALA A 183 -19.78 -12.45 3.16
C ALA A 183 -19.67 -11.42 2.04
N PHE A 184 -20.52 -11.52 1.00
CA PHE A 184 -20.57 -10.52 -0.06
C PHE A 184 -21.10 -9.16 0.44
N LEU A 185 -22.11 -9.15 1.30
CA LEU A 185 -22.65 -7.92 1.89
C LEU A 185 -21.61 -7.20 2.76
N LEU A 186 -20.83 -7.94 3.54
CA LEU A 186 -19.72 -7.39 4.35
C LEU A 186 -18.60 -6.78 3.50
N SER A 187 -18.53 -7.15 2.22
CA SER A 187 -17.55 -6.59 1.27
C SER A 187 -17.97 -5.26 0.64
N LYS A 188 -19.19 -4.78 0.89
CA LYS A 188 -19.71 -3.50 0.37
C LYS A 188 -19.57 -2.44 1.44
#